data_AF-A0AAV4TY12-F1
#
_entry.id   AF-A0AAV4TY12-F1
#
_cell.length_a   1.000
_cell.length_b   1.000
_cell.length_c   1.000
_cell.angle_alpha   90.00
_cell.angle_beta   90.00
_cell.angle_gamma   90.00
#
_symmetry.space_group_name_H-M   'P 1'
#
loop_
_entity.id
_entity.type
_entity.pdbx_description
1 polymer ?
#
loop_
_entity_poly.entity_id
_entity_poly.type
_entity_poly.pdbx_seq_one_letter_code
_entity_poly.pdbx_strand_id
1 'polypeptide(L)'
;METLYQADVAIIEVLQSWFLQYENVFISISNIFDPRYAFLLYSPIIFSMDWFIGRKLMWVIVAVEWINHLLKWLLHGERPYWWVHEADVYNGKGIPVPNIYQFYLTCETGPGCPSGHSQSTAAVWFVICDSFLEKYHAIVEKDNRISKLCWLLYFALLTTIGTSRIFIAAHFPHQCLLGMFLGWQVATRLRNINQKNFGILHYCAFTAGMLCSAFLVFEFLAVIGMDPMWTIDRAVKWCNNPDNIHLDTTPLYAMMRYCGFMFGMGFGFNSYSFATYTKETFSTQMRVVCATLSVGGCLLSETIVFSKENMAFFYFQAFVLNAFLSYFMIAVVPQMVALIWKTKEKAS
;
A
#
# COMPACT_ATOMS: atom_id res chain seq x y z
N MET A 1 -22.69 14.72 -4.96
CA MET A 1 -21.53 13.99 -5.53
C MET A 1 -21.11 14.62 -6.84
N GLU A 2 -21.99 14.74 -7.84
CA GLU A 2 -21.66 15.39 -9.13
C GLU A 2 -21.01 16.78 -9.04
N THR A 3 -21.53 17.67 -8.18
CA THR A 3 -20.94 19.00 -7.97
C THR A 3 -19.53 18.96 -7.37
N LEU A 4 -19.26 17.98 -6.50
CA LEU A 4 -17.93 17.76 -5.93
C LEU A 4 -16.97 17.26 -7.01
N TYR A 5 -17.40 16.30 -7.85
CA TYR A 5 -16.58 15.82 -8.96
C TYR A 5 -16.27 16.93 -9.97
N GLN A 6 -17.23 17.79 -10.32
CA GLN A 6 -16.99 18.94 -11.19
C GLN A 6 -15.92 19.89 -10.64
N ALA A 7 -16.03 20.27 -9.35
CA ALA A 7 -15.05 21.12 -8.69
C ALA A 7 -13.66 20.46 -8.68
N ASP A 8 -13.62 19.16 -8.42
CA ASP A 8 -12.39 18.38 -8.37
C ASP A 8 -11.74 18.19 -9.75
N VAL A 9 -12.52 18.05 -10.83
CA VAL A 9 -11.99 18.05 -12.21
C VAL A 9 -11.38 19.40 -12.57
N ALA A 10 -12.00 20.51 -12.18
CA ALA A 10 -11.43 21.83 -12.42
C ALA A 10 -10.06 22.00 -11.73
N ILE A 11 -9.88 21.42 -10.53
CA ILE A 11 -8.58 21.38 -9.86
C ILE A 11 -7.56 20.57 -10.67
N ILE A 12 -7.95 19.42 -11.21
CA ILE A 12 -7.08 18.57 -12.06
C ILE A 12 -6.65 19.33 -13.31
N GLU A 13 -7.58 19.97 -14.01
CA GLU A 13 -7.31 20.73 -15.24
C GLU A 13 -6.34 21.89 -14.98
N VAL A 14 -6.56 22.67 -13.91
CA VAL A 14 -5.64 23.75 -13.51
C VAL A 14 -4.26 23.19 -13.18
N LEU A 15 -4.20 22.12 -12.39
CA LEU A 15 -2.94 21.50 -11.98
C LEU A 15 -2.14 20.97 -13.19
N GLN A 16 -2.81 20.31 -14.13
CA GLN A 16 -2.19 19.85 -15.37
C GLN A 16 -1.72 21.02 -16.23
N SER A 17 -2.54 22.07 -16.38
CA SER A 17 -2.18 23.23 -17.21
C SER A 17 -0.93 23.97 -16.71
N TRP A 18 -0.73 24.05 -15.39
CA TRP A 18 0.40 24.74 -14.78
C TRP A 18 1.69 23.92 -14.77
N PHE A 19 1.58 22.59 -14.71
CA PHE A 19 2.73 21.73 -14.45
C PHE A 19 2.93 20.61 -15.46
N LEU A 20 2.31 20.67 -16.65
CA LEU A 20 2.42 19.63 -17.67
C LEU A 20 3.90 19.31 -18.03
N GLN A 21 4.74 20.34 -18.09
CA GLN A 21 6.19 20.21 -18.34
C GLN A 21 6.96 19.40 -17.29
N TYR A 22 6.35 19.13 -16.12
CA TYR A 22 6.92 18.33 -15.03
C TYR A 22 6.22 16.97 -14.88
N GLU A 23 5.52 16.49 -15.91
CA GLU A 23 4.80 15.20 -15.88
C GLU A 23 5.64 14.04 -15.33
N ASN A 24 6.90 13.93 -15.76
CA ASN A 24 7.81 12.88 -15.35
C ASN A 24 8.11 12.91 -13.86
N VAL A 25 8.09 14.09 -13.24
CA VAL A 25 8.29 14.25 -11.79
C VAL A 25 7.09 13.71 -11.03
N PHE A 26 5.86 14.06 -11.44
CA PHE A 26 4.65 13.55 -10.79
C PHE A 26 4.51 12.04 -10.98
N ILE A 27 4.78 11.53 -12.17
CA ILE A 27 4.79 10.10 -12.46
C ILE A 27 5.82 9.38 -11.58
N SER A 28 7.03 9.91 -11.47
CA SER A 28 8.09 9.33 -10.64
C SER A 28 7.70 9.30 -9.17
N ILE A 29 7.11 10.39 -8.65
CA ILE A 29 6.58 10.43 -7.28
C ILE A 29 5.53 9.33 -7.08
N SER A 30 4.58 9.16 -8.01
CA SER A 30 3.56 8.11 -7.92
C SER A 30 4.18 6.72 -7.85
N ASN A 31 5.16 6.44 -8.72
CA ASN A 31 5.84 5.14 -8.73
C ASN A 31 6.63 4.87 -7.44
N ILE A 32 7.44 5.84 -6.98
CA ILE A 32 8.31 5.65 -5.79
C ILE A 32 7.47 5.35 -4.54
N PHE A 33 6.27 5.92 -4.46
CA PHE A 33 5.33 5.74 -3.35
C PHE A 33 4.18 4.78 -3.67
N ASP A 34 4.40 3.86 -4.61
CA ASP A 34 3.44 2.78 -4.86
C ASP A 34 3.23 1.95 -3.57
N PRO A 35 1.98 1.67 -3.17
CA PRO A 35 1.66 0.86 -1.99
C PRO A 35 2.39 -0.48 -1.92
N ARG A 36 2.79 -1.09 -3.05
CA ARG A 36 3.57 -2.34 -3.07
C ARG A 36 4.91 -2.20 -2.35
N TYR A 37 5.54 -1.02 -2.40
CA TYR A 37 6.82 -0.80 -1.73
C TYR A 37 6.68 -0.75 -0.20
N ALA A 38 5.46 -0.60 0.34
CA ALA A 38 5.20 -0.84 1.76
C ALA A 38 5.62 -2.27 2.17
N PHE A 39 5.32 -3.27 1.32
CA PHE A 39 5.70 -4.66 1.53
C PHE A 39 7.13 -4.95 1.10
N LEU A 40 7.55 -4.43 -0.06
CA LEU A 40 8.81 -4.83 -0.68
C LEU A 40 10.04 -4.06 -0.18
N LEU A 41 9.84 -2.84 0.33
CA LEU A 41 10.92 -1.94 0.74
C LEU A 41 10.81 -1.55 2.22
N TYR A 42 9.71 -0.92 2.63
CA TYR A 42 9.59 -0.37 3.98
C TYR A 42 9.54 -1.46 5.05
N SER A 43 8.73 -2.50 4.85
CA SER A 43 8.65 -3.65 5.78
C SER A 43 10.01 -4.30 6.04
N PRO A 44 10.76 -4.78 5.02
CA PRO A 44 12.05 -5.43 5.26
C PRO A 44 13.11 -4.50 5.86
N ILE A 45 13.15 -3.22 5.48
CA ILE A 45 14.09 -2.25 6.05
C ILE A 45 13.80 -2.01 7.53
N ILE A 46 12.58 -1.60 7.84
CA ILE A 46 12.22 -1.21 9.21
C ILE A 46 12.28 -2.42 10.13
N PHE A 47 11.83 -3.59 9.67
CA PHE A 47 11.97 -4.84 10.42
C PHE A 47 13.43 -5.17 10.70
N SER A 48 14.31 -5.13 9.71
CA SER A 48 15.74 -5.42 9.90
C SER A 48 16.44 -4.45 10.85
N MET A 49 15.99 -3.19 10.93
CA MET A 49 16.54 -2.19 11.83
C MET A 49 16.02 -2.34 13.27
N ASP A 50 14.72 -2.60 13.40
CA ASP A 50 14.02 -2.77 14.67
C ASP A 50 12.83 -3.71 14.51
N TRP A 51 12.97 -4.93 15.04
CA TRP A 51 11.98 -5.99 14.90
C TRP A 51 10.60 -5.63 15.48
N PHE A 52 10.57 -4.78 16.52
CA PHE A 52 9.32 -4.37 17.15
C PHE A 52 8.58 -3.34 16.30
N ILE A 53 9.29 -2.30 15.86
CA ILE A 53 8.71 -1.28 14.96
C ILE A 53 8.33 -1.91 13.63
N GLY A 54 9.15 -2.80 13.08
CA GLY A 54 8.85 -3.51 11.84
C GLY A 54 7.60 -4.36 11.93
N ARG A 55 7.43 -5.14 13.01
CA ARG A 55 6.19 -5.91 13.23
C ARG A 55 4.96 -4.99 13.27
N LYS A 56 5.05 -3.87 13.98
CA LYS A 56 3.99 -2.86 14.06
C LYS A 56 3.65 -2.29 12.68
N LEU A 57 4.66 -1.94 11.91
CA LEU A 57 4.51 -1.41 10.55
C LEU A 57 3.84 -2.43 9.62
N MET A 58 4.30 -3.68 9.63
CA MET A 58 3.74 -4.75 8.79
C MET A 58 2.24 -4.98 9.07
N TRP A 59 1.84 -4.97 10.34
CA TRP A 59 0.42 -5.03 10.73
C TRP A 59 -0.39 -3.85 10.20
N VAL A 60 0.16 -2.63 10.31
CA VAL A 60 -0.49 -1.42 9.79
C VAL A 60 -0.66 -1.50 8.28
N ILE A 61 0.37 -1.94 7.55
CA ILE A 61 0.32 -2.08 6.09
C ILE A 61 -0.80 -3.04 5.67
N VAL A 62 -0.88 -4.23 6.27
CA VAL A 62 -1.94 -5.20 5.95
C VAL A 62 -3.32 -4.62 6.26
N ALA A 63 -3.51 -4.02 7.44
CA ALA A 63 -4.80 -3.49 7.84
C ALA A 63 -5.25 -2.33 6.92
N VAL A 64 -4.32 -1.46 6.52
CA VAL A 64 -4.60 -0.35 5.60
C VAL A 64 -5.03 -0.86 4.25
N GLU A 65 -4.32 -1.83 3.68
CA GLU A 65 -4.66 -2.36 2.37
C GLU A 65 -5.99 -3.12 2.39
N TRP A 66 -6.24 -3.90 3.45
CA TRP A 66 -7.53 -4.56 3.66
C TRP A 66 -8.69 -3.57 3.74
N ILE A 67 -8.56 -2.53 4.57
CA ILE A 67 -9.60 -1.49 4.71
C ILE A 67 -9.77 -0.71 3.40
N ASN A 68 -8.67 -0.37 2.71
CA ASN A 68 -8.73 0.29 1.41
C ASN A 68 -9.51 -0.54 0.39
N HIS A 69 -9.22 -1.84 0.33
CA HIS A 69 -9.91 -2.78 -0.56
C HIS A 69 -11.42 -2.81 -0.27
N LEU A 70 -11.82 -3.08 0.99
CA LEU A 70 -13.24 -3.14 1.34
C LEU A 70 -13.97 -1.83 1.04
N LEU A 71 -13.37 -0.69 1.39
CA LEU A 71 -13.98 0.62 1.15
C LEU A 71 -14.07 0.96 -0.34
N LYS A 72 -13.09 0.54 -1.16
CA LYS A 72 -13.16 0.72 -2.62
C LYS A 72 -14.37 0.04 -3.22
N TRP A 73 -14.64 -1.19 -2.80
CA TRP A 73 -15.85 -1.90 -3.20
C TRP A 73 -17.11 -1.24 -2.64
N LEU A 74 -17.16 -0.93 -1.34
CA LEU A 74 -18.38 -0.38 -0.74
C LEU A 74 -18.74 1.03 -1.27
N LEU A 75 -17.75 1.89 -1.53
CA LEU A 75 -17.99 3.28 -1.90
C LEU A 75 -18.23 3.50 -3.39
N HIS A 76 -17.97 2.51 -4.25
CA HIS A 76 -18.17 2.61 -5.72
C HIS A 76 -17.62 3.91 -6.32
N GLY A 77 -16.42 4.31 -5.89
CA GLY A 77 -15.87 5.60 -6.28
C GLY A 77 -15.42 5.67 -7.73
N GLU A 78 -15.89 6.69 -8.46
CA GLU A 78 -15.46 7.02 -9.82
C GLU A 78 -14.00 7.50 -9.89
N ARG A 79 -13.42 7.51 -11.10
CA ARG A 79 -12.11 8.10 -11.40
C ARG A 79 -12.25 9.27 -12.37
N PRO A 80 -11.35 10.27 -12.29
CA PRO A 80 -11.45 11.46 -13.14
C PRO A 80 -11.51 11.14 -14.64
N TYR A 81 -10.59 10.30 -15.14
CA TYR A 81 -10.41 10.07 -16.58
C TYR A 81 -11.60 9.42 -17.29
N TRP A 82 -12.42 8.63 -16.60
CA TRP A 82 -13.64 8.08 -17.19
C TRP A 82 -14.89 8.89 -16.79
N TRP A 83 -14.90 9.52 -15.61
CA TRP A 83 -16.09 10.24 -15.13
C TRP A 83 -16.40 11.44 -16.01
N VAL A 84 -15.38 12.16 -16.49
CA VAL A 84 -15.58 13.31 -17.40
C VAL A 84 -16.30 12.93 -18.70
N HIS A 85 -16.21 11.67 -19.14
CA HIS A 85 -16.87 11.19 -20.35
C HIS A 85 -18.24 10.54 -20.09
N GLU A 86 -18.48 10.10 -18.86
CA GLU A 86 -19.71 9.40 -18.47
C GLU A 86 -20.74 10.34 -17.82
N ALA A 87 -20.29 11.47 -17.24
CA ALA A 87 -21.17 12.36 -16.51
C ALA A 87 -22.19 13.08 -17.41
N ASP A 88 -23.46 13.02 -17.03
CA ASP A 88 -24.60 13.66 -17.72
C ASP A 88 -24.50 15.20 -17.81
N VAL A 89 -23.59 15.81 -17.05
CA VAL A 89 -23.35 17.26 -17.15
C VAL A 89 -22.72 17.63 -18.49
N TYR A 90 -21.88 16.77 -19.06
CA TYR A 90 -21.20 17.02 -20.33
C TYR A 90 -21.93 16.36 -21.50
N ASN A 91 -22.70 15.30 -21.25
CA ASN A 91 -23.52 14.64 -22.27
C ASN A 91 -24.80 15.44 -22.59
N GLY A 92 -24.93 15.88 -23.85
CA GLY A 92 -26.19 16.42 -24.39
C GLY A 92 -26.55 17.86 -23.99
N LYS A 93 -25.70 18.57 -23.22
CA LYS A 93 -25.98 19.95 -22.75
C LYS A 93 -25.12 21.04 -23.42
N GLY A 94 -24.27 20.69 -24.38
CA GLY A 94 -23.40 21.65 -25.09
C GLY A 94 -22.25 22.22 -24.26
N ILE A 95 -22.02 21.72 -23.04
CA ILE A 95 -20.85 22.04 -22.21
C ILE A 95 -19.67 21.18 -22.70
N PRO A 96 -18.51 21.75 -23.02
CA PRO A 96 -17.36 20.96 -23.45
C PRO A 96 -16.87 20.05 -22.32
N VAL A 97 -16.52 18.82 -22.67
CA VAL A 97 -15.85 17.89 -21.75
C VAL A 97 -14.48 18.50 -21.37
N PRO A 98 -14.14 18.59 -20.07
CA PRO A 98 -12.83 19.08 -19.64
C PRO A 98 -11.71 18.25 -20.24
N ASN A 99 -10.68 18.91 -20.75
CA ASN A 99 -9.55 18.22 -21.38
C ASN A 99 -8.52 17.83 -20.31
N ILE A 100 -8.61 16.61 -19.81
CA ILE A 100 -7.65 16.05 -18.87
C ILE A 100 -6.69 15.08 -19.57
N TYR A 101 -5.40 15.20 -19.26
CA TYR A 101 -4.36 14.34 -19.81
C TYR A 101 -4.33 12.99 -19.10
N GLN A 102 -4.21 11.91 -19.87
CA GLN A 102 -3.93 10.57 -19.38
C GLN A 102 -2.44 10.26 -19.53
N PHE A 103 -1.88 9.60 -18.52
CA PHE A 103 -0.51 9.09 -18.47
C PHE A 103 -0.54 7.58 -18.30
N TYR A 104 0.61 6.91 -18.41
CA TYR A 104 0.64 5.44 -18.31
C TYR A 104 0.17 4.90 -16.94
N LEU A 105 0.25 5.69 -15.88
CA LEU A 105 -0.26 5.33 -14.54
C LEU A 105 -1.73 5.70 -14.30
N THR A 106 -2.42 6.30 -15.28
CA THR A 106 -3.80 6.79 -15.11
C THR A 106 -4.81 5.64 -15.08
N CYS A 107 -4.60 4.61 -15.92
CA CYS A 107 -5.58 3.55 -16.20
C CYS A 107 -5.56 2.40 -15.18
N GLU A 108 -5.72 2.72 -13.90
CA GLU A 108 -5.90 1.70 -12.88
C GLU A 108 -7.29 1.03 -12.95
N THR A 109 -7.35 -0.26 -12.59
CA THR A 109 -8.54 -1.11 -12.80
C THR A 109 -9.47 -1.22 -11.59
N GLY A 110 -9.08 -0.71 -10.42
CA GLY A 110 -9.92 -0.69 -9.21
C GLY A 110 -10.67 0.63 -8.98
N PRO A 111 -11.70 0.66 -8.11
CA PRO A 111 -12.42 1.88 -7.75
C PRO A 111 -11.50 3.00 -7.22
N GLY A 112 -11.92 4.25 -7.43
CA GLY A 112 -11.13 5.44 -7.12
C GLY A 112 -11.14 5.86 -5.64
N CYS A 113 -12.17 5.50 -4.86
CA CYS A 113 -12.34 6.00 -3.49
C CYS A 113 -12.20 4.90 -2.44
N PRO A 114 -11.31 5.00 -1.44
CA PRO A 114 -10.28 6.03 -1.25
C PRO A 114 -8.97 5.75 -2.01
N SER A 115 -8.14 6.78 -2.16
CA SER A 115 -6.81 6.65 -2.80
C SER A 115 -5.89 5.74 -1.97
N GLY A 116 -5.48 4.60 -2.57
CA GLY A 116 -4.60 3.62 -1.92
C GLY A 116 -3.19 4.16 -1.68
N HIS A 117 -2.66 4.94 -2.63
CA HIS A 117 -1.35 5.59 -2.50
C HIS A 117 -1.31 6.56 -1.31
N SER A 118 -2.33 7.42 -1.22
CA SER A 118 -2.44 8.40 -0.13
C SER A 118 -2.66 7.73 1.22
N GLN A 119 -3.51 6.70 1.27
CA GLN A 119 -3.82 5.96 2.49
C GLN A 119 -2.61 5.16 3.01
N SER A 120 -1.95 4.40 2.13
CA SER A 120 -0.76 3.61 2.49
C SER A 120 0.37 4.51 2.99
N THR A 121 0.67 5.58 2.26
CA THR A 121 1.72 6.53 2.65
C THR A 121 1.44 7.16 4.01
N ALA A 122 0.22 7.66 4.23
CA ALA A 122 -0.16 8.26 5.51
C ALA A 122 0.07 7.29 6.66
N ALA A 123 -0.34 6.03 6.51
CA ALA A 123 -0.17 5.05 7.57
C ALA A 123 1.29 4.68 7.81
N VAL A 124 2.04 4.34 6.76
CA VAL A 124 3.44 3.90 6.84
C VAL A 124 4.32 5.00 7.45
N TRP A 125 4.24 6.21 6.90
CA TRP A 125 5.08 7.31 7.35
C TRP A 125 4.67 7.84 8.71
N PHE A 126 3.39 7.74 9.10
CA PHE A 126 2.98 8.02 10.48
C PHE A 126 3.67 7.06 11.45
N VAL A 127 3.69 5.75 11.18
CA VAL A 127 4.38 4.78 12.04
C VAL A 127 5.88 5.07 12.14
N ILE A 128 6.52 5.42 11.01
CA ILE A 128 7.95 5.76 10.97
C ILE A 128 8.24 7.02 11.80
N CYS A 129 7.49 8.10 11.58
CA CYS A 129 7.64 9.36 12.31
C CYS A 129 7.36 9.19 13.81
N ASP A 130 6.24 8.55 14.17
CA ASP A 130 5.84 8.28 15.56
C ASP A 130 6.92 7.47 16.29
N SER A 131 7.38 6.37 15.70
CA SER A 131 8.40 5.51 16.31
C SER A 131 9.77 6.19 16.39
N PHE A 132 10.13 7.01 15.40
CA PHE A 132 11.33 7.83 15.45
C PHE A 132 11.27 8.80 16.63
N LEU A 133 10.19 9.56 16.75
CA LEU A 133 10.04 10.56 17.81
C LEU A 133 9.97 9.91 19.21
N GLU A 134 9.33 8.75 19.36
CA GLU A 134 9.33 7.98 20.61
C GLU A 134 10.75 7.60 21.04
N LYS A 135 11.57 7.11 20.10
CA LYS A 135 12.94 6.65 20.37
C LYS A 135 13.89 7.77 20.79
N TYR A 136 13.70 8.97 20.28
CA TYR A 136 14.53 10.14 20.62
C TYR A 136 13.95 10.98 21.78
N HIS A 137 12.97 10.46 22.52
CA HIS A 137 12.23 11.17 23.58
C HIS A 137 11.63 12.53 23.13
N ALA A 138 11.48 12.70 21.82
CA ALA A 138 11.15 13.97 21.18
C ALA A 138 9.67 14.34 21.33
N ILE A 139 8.85 13.41 21.80
CA ILE A 139 7.41 13.59 22.03
C ILE A 139 7.11 14.28 23.36
N VAL A 140 8.00 14.18 24.35
CA VAL A 140 7.75 14.67 25.72
C VAL A 140 8.05 16.16 25.87
N GLU A 141 8.92 16.72 25.02
CA GLU A 141 9.30 18.13 25.08
C GLU A 141 8.37 19.02 24.24
N LYS A 142 7.66 19.92 24.92
CA LYS A 142 6.61 20.81 24.37
C LYS A 142 7.08 21.73 23.23
N ASP A 143 8.39 21.95 23.07
CA ASP A 143 8.96 22.82 22.03
C ASP A 143 10.07 22.16 21.21
N ASN A 144 9.94 20.86 20.95
CA ASN A 144 10.96 20.15 20.19
C ASN A 144 10.88 20.49 18.68
N ARG A 145 11.89 21.22 18.19
CA ARG A 145 12.08 21.54 16.76
C ARG A 145 12.13 20.28 15.88
N ILE A 146 12.65 19.17 16.40
CA ILE A 146 12.74 17.89 15.68
C ILE A 146 11.34 17.32 15.43
N SER A 147 10.46 17.37 16.43
CA SER A 147 9.07 16.94 16.29
C SER A 147 8.33 17.78 15.25
N LYS A 148 8.46 19.12 15.34
CA LYS A 148 7.88 20.05 14.36
C LYS A 148 8.37 19.77 12.94
N LEU A 149 9.68 19.60 12.75
CA LEU A 149 10.27 19.28 11.45
C LEU A 149 9.81 17.91 10.93
N CYS A 150 9.74 16.90 11.79
CA CYS A 150 9.31 15.56 11.43
C CYS A 150 7.86 15.56 10.90
N TRP A 151 6.94 16.23 11.61
CA TRP A 151 5.56 16.35 11.15
C TRP A 151 5.41 17.23 9.92
N LEU A 152 6.21 18.30 9.79
CA LEU A 152 6.24 19.12 8.58
C LEU A 152 6.63 18.29 7.35
N LEU A 153 7.69 17.47 7.46
CA LEU A 153 8.12 16.58 6.39
C LEU A 153 7.06 15.52 6.07
N TYR A 154 6.39 14.97 7.08
CA TYR A 154 5.27 14.05 6.91
C TYR A 154 4.13 14.70 6.09
N PHE A 155 3.66 15.89 6.46
CA PHE A 155 2.59 16.57 5.72
C PHE A 155 3.03 17.01 4.32
N ALA A 156 4.28 17.44 4.15
CA ALA A 156 4.84 17.76 2.84
C ALA A 156 4.85 16.53 1.92
N LEU A 157 5.22 15.36 2.45
CA LEU A 157 5.19 14.11 1.73
C LEU A 157 3.77 13.71 1.30
N LEU A 158 2.79 13.79 2.23
CA LEU A 158 1.39 13.49 1.90
C LEU A 158 0.86 14.40 0.81
N THR A 159 1.16 15.69 0.90
CA THR A 159 0.76 16.67 -0.11
C THR A 159 1.38 16.32 -1.46
N THR A 160 2.68 16.02 -1.49
CA THR A 160 3.41 15.65 -2.70
C THR A 160 2.79 14.44 -3.40
N ILE A 161 2.45 13.38 -2.65
CA ILE A 161 1.85 12.18 -3.22
C ILE A 161 0.40 12.43 -3.64
N GLY A 162 -0.39 13.11 -2.80
CA GLY A 162 -1.77 13.49 -3.13
C GLY A 162 -1.83 14.27 -4.45
N THR A 163 -1.00 15.32 -4.58
CA THR A 163 -0.90 16.13 -5.80
C THR A 163 -0.44 15.30 -7.00
N SER A 164 0.51 14.38 -6.83
CA SER A 164 0.91 13.46 -7.90
C SER A 164 -0.26 12.62 -8.41
N ARG A 165 -1.09 12.05 -7.53
CA ARG A 165 -2.27 11.26 -7.91
C ARG A 165 -3.37 12.06 -8.60
N ILE A 166 -3.53 13.32 -8.18
CA ILE A 166 -4.48 14.27 -8.78
C ILE A 166 -3.98 14.69 -10.17
N PHE A 167 -2.68 15.02 -10.30
CA PHE A 167 -2.06 15.43 -11.56
C PHE A 167 -2.19 14.35 -12.63
N ILE A 168 -1.95 13.08 -12.30
CA ILE A 168 -2.09 11.99 -13.28
C ILE A 168 -3.55 11.57 -13.53
N ALA A 169 -4.53 12.32 -13.02
CA ALA A 169 -5.97 12.05 -13.18
C ALA A 169 -6.41 10.64 -12.70
N ALA A 170 -5.66 10.02 -11.81
CA ALA A 170 -5.99 8.70 -11.26
C ALA A 170 -6.99 8.79 -10.09
N HIS A 171 -6.97 9.91 -9.35
CA HIS A 171 -7.83 10.16 -8.20
C HIS A 171 -8.32 11.61 -8.15
N PHE A 172 -9.51 11.80 -7.61
CA PHE A 172 -10.01 13.12 -7.23
C PHE A 172 -9.37 13.62 -5.92
N PRO A 173 -9.19 14.94 -5.73
CA PRO A 173 -8.72 15.54 -4.48
C PRO A 173 -9.39 15.01 -3.21
N HIS A 174 -10.73 14.91 -3.16
CA HIS A 174 -11.41 14.39 -1.95
C HIS A 174 -11.05 12.92 -1.65
N GLN A 175 -10.77 12.10 -2.67
CA GLN A 175 -10.38 10.70 -2.49
C GLN A 175 -8.97 10.58 -1.90
N CYS A 176 -8.06 11.48 -2.29
CA CYS A 176 -6.73 11.59 -1.71
C CYS A 176 -6.80 12.01 -0.23
N LEU A 177 -7.59 13.04 0.09
CA LEU A 177 -7.79 13.52 1.46
C LEU A 177 -8.41 12.45 2.36
N LEU A 178 -9.46 11.76 1.88
CA LEU A 178 -10.08 10.66 2.61
C LEU A 178 -9.08 9.52 2.84
N GLY A 179 -8.29 9.17 1.82
CA GLY A 179 -7.21 8.19 1.95
C GLY A 179 -6.22 8.56 3.06
N MET A 180 -5.70 9.81 3.05
CA MET A 180 -4.77 10.28 4.09
C MET A 180 -5.37 10.17 5.50
N PHE A 181 -6.62 10.61 5.66
CA PHE A 181 -7.33 10.56 6.94
C PHE A 181 -7.48 9.11 7.43
N LEU A 182 -7.95 8.20 6.57
CA LEU A 182 -8.13 6.79 6.92
C LEU A 182 -6.80 6.11 7.25
N GLY A 183 -5.73 6.40 6.51
CA GLY A 183 -4.40 5.85 6.76
C GLY A 183 -3.87 6.25 8.14
N TRP A 184 -4.00 7.54 8.48
CA TRP A 184 -3.66 8.05 9.80
C TRP A 184 -4.52 7.42 10.92
N GLN A 185 -5.83 7.26 10.70
CA GLN A 185 -6.72 6.61 11.66
C GLN A 185 -6.34 5.15 11.91
N VAL A 186 -6.03 4.38 10.86
CA VAL A 186 -5.62 2.98 11.03
C VAL A 186 -4.30 2.88 11.81
N ALA A 187 -3.30 3.70 11.45
CA ALA A 187 -2.01 3.68 12.12
C ALA A 187 -2.10 4.09 13.60
N THR A 188 -2.89 5.11 13.93
CA THR A 188 -3.11 5.55 15.33
C THR A 188 -3.86 4.52 16.15
N ARG A 189 -4.88 3.85 15.60
CA ARG A 189 -5.63 2.80 16.30
C ARG A 189 -4.79 1.55 16.58
N LEU A 190 -3.92 1.20 15.64
CA LEU A 190 -2.99 0.08 15.79
C LEU A 190 -1.77 0.40 16.68
N ARG A 191 -1.57 1.67 17.06
CA ARG A 191 -0.41 2.14 17.83
C ARG A 191 -0.16 1.33 19.11
N ASN A 192 -1.24 1.04 19.84
CA ASN A 192 -1.18 0.45 21.19
C ASN A 192 -1.49 -1.05 21.22
N ILE A 193 -1.70 -1.70 20.07
CA ILE A 193 -2.03 -3.12 20.04
C ILE A 193 -0.77 -3.96 20.28
N ASN A 194 -0.80 -4.78 21.34
CA ASN A 194 0.31 -5.68 21.64
C ASN A 194 0.29 -6.92 20.74
N GLN A 195 0.96 -6.81 19.60
CA GLN A 195 1.06 -7.86 18.59
C GLN A 195 1.98 -9.02 18.99
N LYS A 196 2.67 -8.95 20.14
CA LYS A 196 3.61 -10.00 20.58
C LYS A 196 2.92 -11.29 21.01
N ASN A 197 1.67 -11.19 21.46
CA ASN A 197 0.94 -12.32 22.03
C ASN A 197 0.19 -13.15 20.98
N PHE A 198 0.23 -12.75 19.70
CA PHE A 198 -0.47 -13.46 18.63
C PHE A 198 0.31 -14.70 18.17
N GLY A 199 -0.23 -15.87 18.52
CA GLY A 199 0.23 -17.15 17.98
C GLY A 199 -0.25 -17.42 16.54
N ILE A 200 0.21 -18.51 15.94
CA ILE A 200 -0.11 -18.91 14.54
C ILE A 200 -1.61 -18.94 14.28
N LEU A 201 -2.41 -19.52 15.20
CA LEU A 201 -3.87 -19.60 15.04
C LEU A 201 -4.52 -18.22 14.93
N HIS A 202 -4.02 -17.21 15.63
CA HIS A 202 -4.55 -15.84 15.51
C HIS A 202 -4.27 -15.29 14.12
N TYR A 203 -3.04 -15.43 13.62
CA TYR A 203 -2.69 -15.01 12.26
C TYR A 203 -3.52 -15.72 11.19
N CYS A 204 -3.70 -17.03 11.31
CA CYS A 204 -4.60 -17.79 10.42
C CYS A 204 -6.05 -17.29 10.51
N ALA A 205 -6.55 -17.00 11.72
CA ALA A 205 -7.90 -16.46 11.91
C ALA A 205 -8.05 -15.06 11.32
N PHE A 206 -7.05 -14.18 11.45
CA PHE A 206 -7.05 -12.87 10.81
C PHE A 206 -7.01 -12.99 9.28
N THR A 207 -6.15 -13.85 8.72
CA THR A 207 -6.13 -14.12 7.27
C THR A 207 -7.48 -14.64 6.78
N ALA A 208 -8.06 -15.63 7.46
CA ALA A 208 -9.37 -16.18 7.11
C ALA A 208 -10.48 -15.14 7.24
N GLY A 209 -10.45 -14.31 8.28
CA GLY A 209 -11.38 -13.21 8.49
C GLY A 209 -11.31 -12.15 7.40
N MET A 210 -10.10 -11.78 6.97
CA MET A 210 -9.92 -10.82 5.87
C MET A 210 -10.45 -11.38 4.55
N LEU A 211 -10.11 -12.64 4.19
CA LEU A 211 -10.66 -13.31 3.02
C LEU A 211 -12.19 -13.36 3.09
N CYS A 212 -12.74 -13.85 4.19
CA CYS A 212 -14.19 -13.98 4.38
C CYS A 212 -14.89 -12.62 4.27
N SER A 213 -14.35 -11.56 4.87
CA SER A 213 -14.92 -10.21 4.76
C SER A 213 -14.96 -9.68 3.32
N ALA A 214 -13.92 -9.96 2.54
CA ALA A 214 -13.87 -9.57 1.13
C ALA A 214 -14.90 -10.37 0.30
N PHE A 215 -14.96 -11.68 0.48
CA PHE A 215 -16.00 -12.51 -0.17
C PHE A 215 -17.42 -12.04 0.19
N LEU A 216 -17.68 -11.74 1.46
CA LEU A 216 -18.99 -11.24 1.91
C LEU A 216 -19.35 -9.90 1.26
N VAL A 217 -18.39 -8.98 1.13
CA VAL A 217 -18.63 -7.70 0.42
C VAL A 217 -18.88 -7.94 -1.06
N PHE A 218 -18.10 -8.80 -1.70
CA PHE A 218 -18.28 -9.15 -3.12
C PHE A 218 -19.69 -9.71 -3.38
N GLU A 219 -20.12 -10.70 -2.60
CA GLU A 219 -21.45 -11.30 -2.72
C GLU A 219 -22.56 -10.30 -2.38
N PHE A 220 -22.37 -9.48 -1.34
CA PHE A 220 -23.32 -8.44 -0.97
C PHE A 220 -23.58 -7.47 -2.14
N LEU A 221 -22.52 -7.02 -2.81
CA LEU A 221 -22.61 -6.12 -3.97
C LEU A 221 -23.35 -6.79 -5.14
N ALA A 222 -23.00 -8.05 -5.45
CA ALA A 222 -23.66 -8.81 -6.50
C ALA A 222 -25.17 -8.98 -6.24
N VAL A 223 -25.57 -9.27 -4.99
CA VAL A 223 -26.98 -9.44 -4.60
C VAL A 223 -27.78 -8.15 -4.74
N ILE A 224 -27.20 -6.99 -4.47
CA ILE A 224 -27.88 -5.69 -4.65
C ILE A 224 -27.76 -5.15 -6.08
N GLY A 225 -27.25 -5.95 -7.02
CA GLY A 225 -27.17 -5.63 -8.45
C GLY A 225 -26.03 -4.68 -8.82
N MET A 226 -25.05 -4.48 -7.93
CA MET A 226 -23.84 -3.73 -8.24
C MET A 226 -22.72 -4.69 -8.62
N ASP A 227 -22.25 -4.63 -9.87
CA ASP A 227 -21.14 -5.46 -10.33
C ASP A 227 -19.82 -5.06 -9.63
N PRO A 228 -19.17 -5.93 -8.82
CA PRO A 228 -17.92 -5.61 -8.15
C PRO A 228 -16.74 -5.33 -9.10
N MET A 229 -16.87 -5.73 -10.38
CA MET A 229 -15.86 -5.58 -11.43
C MET A 229 -16.17 -4.48 -12.43
N TRP A 230 -17.19 -3.65 -12.18
CA TRP A 230 -17.65 -2.57 -13.08
C TRP A 230 -16.53 -1.62 -13.55
N THR A 231 -15.49 -1.47 -12.73
CA THR A 231 -14.34 -0.60 -13.03
C THR A 231 -13.42 -1.14 -14.11
N ILE A 232 -13.42 -2.45 -14.36
CA ILE A 232 -12.62 -3.07 -15.44
C ILE A 232 -13.18 -2.61 -16.79
N ASP A 233 -14.50 -2.67 -16.96
CA ASP A 233 -15.15 -2.24 -18.19
C ASP A 233 -14.95 -0.75 -18.45
N ARG A 234 -15.00 0.07 -17.40
CA ARG A 234 -14.68 1.51 -17.49
C ARG A 234 -13.23 1.76 -17.87
N ALA A 235 -12.28 1.02 -17.30
CA ALA A 235 -10.86 1.13 -17.64
C ALA A 235 -10.61 0.78 -19.10
N VAL A 236 -11.17 -0.33 -19.58
CA VAL A 236 -11.04 -0.77 -20.97
C VAL A 236 -11.67 0.23 -21.94
N LYS A 237 -12.82 0.82 -21.60
CA LYS A 237 -13.55 1.75 -22.46
C LYS A 237 -12.84 3.10 -22.63
N TRP A 238 -12.27 3.64 -21.55
CA TRP A 238 -11.78 5.02 -21.52
C TRP A 238 -10.26 5.17 -21.42
N CYS A 239 -9.51 4.08 -21.28
CA CYS A 239 -8.06 4.16 -21.33
C CYS A 239 -7.57 4.37 -22.76
N ASN A 240 -6.72 5.38 -22.98
CA ASN A 240 -6.18 5.70 -24.31
C ASN A 240 -5.26 4.61 -24.87
N ASN A 241 -4.58 3.84 -24.02
CA ASN A 241 -3.69 2.75 -24.43
C ASN A 241 -3.96 1.48 -23.60
N PRO A 242 -4.40 0.37 -24.22
CA PRO A 242 -4.64 -0.90 -23.54
C PRO A 242 -3.44 -1.46 -22.77
N ASP A 243 -2.21 -1.16 -23.19
CA ASP A 243 -1.00 -1.61 -22.49
C ASP A 243 -0.84 -0.98 -21.10
N ASN A 244 -1.52 0.14 -20.84
CA ASN A 244 -1.53 0.81 -19.54
C ASN A 244 -2.56 0.21 -18.56
N ILE A 245 -3.27 -0.85 -18.96
CA ILE A 245 -4.24 -1.53 -18.09
C ILE A 245 -3.49 -2.51 -17.17
N HIS A 246 -3.34 -2.11 -15.91
CA HIS A 246 -2.57 -2.85 -14.92
C HIS A 246 -3.45 -3.85 -14.13
N LEU A 247 -3.38 -5.15 -14.46
CA LEU A 247 -4.15 -6.23 -13.80
C LEU A 247 -3.76 -6.48 -12.34
N ASP A 248 -2.53 -6.13 -11.96
CA ASP A 248 -2.00 -6.14 -10.60
C ASP A 248 -2.62 -5.05 -9.70
N THR A 249 -3.37 -4.12 -10.28
CA THR A 249 -4.20 -3.15 -9.53
C THR A 249 -5.61 -3.66 -9.23
N THR A 250 -5.92 -4.91 -9.61
CA THR A 250 -7.24 -5.49 -9.33
C THR A 250 -7.46 -5.70 -7.83
N PRO A 251 -8.69 -5.47 -7.32
CA PRO A 251 -9.01 -5.65 -5.90
C PRO A 251 -8.71 -7.07 -5.37
N LEU A 252 -8.98 -8.10 -6.18
CA LEU A 252 -8.69 -9.50 -5.85
C LEU A 252 -7.18 -9.78 -5.74
N TYR A 253 -6.35 -9.18 -6.59
CA TYR A 253 -4.90 -9.34 -6.48
C TYR A 253 -4.37 -8.71 -5.19
N ALA A 254 -4.82 -7.49 -4.86
CA ALA A 254 -4.50 -6.83 -3.61
C ALA A 254 -4.91 -7.70 -2.39
N MET A 255 -6.09 -8.33 -2.45
CA MET A 255 -6.53 -9.29 -1.44
C MET A 255 -5.53 -10.42 -1.19
N MET A 256 -5.11 -11.09 -2.26
CA MET A 256 -4.17 -12.20 -2.13
C MET A 256 -2.82 -11.74 -1.59
N ARG A 257 -2.36 -10.55 -1.96
CA ARG A 257 -1.13 -9.94 -1.45
C ARG A 257 -1.17 -9.77 0.07
N TYR A 258 -2.13 -9.00 0.62
CA TYR A 258 -2.15 -8.73 2.05
C TYR A 258 -2.53 -9.96 2.89
N CYS A 259 -3.37 -10.86 2.35
CA CYS A 259 -3.73 -12.11 3.03
C CYS A 259 -2.55 -13.08 3.11
N GLY A 260 -1.83 -13.25 2.00
CA GLY A 260 -0.61 -14.05 1.94
C GLY A 260 0.44 -13.47 2.88
N PHE A 261 0.67 -12.16 2.83
CA PHE A 261 1.63 -11.50 3.69
C PHE A 261 1.33 -11.72 5.18
N MET A 262 0.08 -11.52 5.62
CA MET A 262 -0.38 -11.80 6.99
C MET A 262 -0.19 -13.26 7.39
N PHE A 263 -0.51 -14.19 6.49
CA PHE A 263 -0.34 -15.62 6.72
C PHE A 263 1.14 -15.96 6.98
N GLY A 264 2.03 -15.50 6.11
CA GLY A 264 3.48 -15.71 6.26
C GLY A 264 4.08 -15.01 7.48
N MET A 265 3.54 -13.85 7.90
CA MET A 265 3.90 -13.21 9.17
C MET A 265 3.63 -14.14 10.36
N GLY A 266 2.52 -14.87 10.33
CA GLY A 266 2.15 -15.82 11.38
C GLY A 266 3.20 -16.91 11.57
N PHE A 267 3.63 -17.56 10.49
CA PHE A 267 4.69 -18.56 10.54
C PHE A 267 6.06 -17.95 10.83
N GLY A 268 6.34 -16.76 10.29
CA GLY A 268 7.60 -16.06 10.50
C GLY A 268 7.84 -15.75 11.98
N PHE A 269 6.92 -15.02 12.62
CA PHE A 269 7.07 -14.58 14.01
C PHE A 269 6.96 -15.70 15.04
N ASN A 270 6.34 -16.82 14.68
CA ASN A 270 6.22 -17.99 15.55
C ASN A 270 7.18 -19.13 15.17
N SER A 271 8.14 -18.87 14.28
CA SER A 271 9.16 -19.86 13.90
C SER A 271 10.22 -20.04 14.99
N TYR A 272 10.82 -21.23 15.03
CA TYR A 272 11.99 -21.50 15.87
C TYR A 272 13.16 -20.56 15.54
N SER A 273 13.35 -20.24 14.26
CA SER A 273 14.35 -19.28 13.79
C SER A 273 14.17 -17.92 14.47
N PHE A 274 12.95 -17.37 14.40
CA PHE A 274 12.62 -16.09 15.06
C PHE A 274 12.92 -16.13 16.55
N ALA A 275 12.43 -17.15 17.26
CA ALA A 275 12.67 -17.30 18.70
C ALA A 275 14.17 -17.43 19.07
N THR A 276 14.99 -17.93 18.16
CA THR A 276 16.42 -18.14 18.37
C THR A 276 17.20 -16.85 18.16
N TYR A 277 17.12 -16.24 16.97
CA TYR A 277 17.95 -15.09 16.66
C TYR A 277 17.56 -13.83 17.43
N THR A 278 16.31 -13.69 17.89
CA THR A 278 15.90 -12.52 18.69
C THR A 278 16.51 -12.47 20.07
N LYS A 279 17.08 -13.59 20.56
CA LYS A 279 17.84 -13.63 21.81
C LYS A 279 19.24 -13.05 21.65
N GLU A 280 19.71 -12.92 20.40
CA GLU A 280 21.02 -12.41 20.06
C GLU A 280 20.97 -10.90 19.80
N THR A 281 22.03 -10.18 20.14
CA THR A 281 22.15 -8.75 19.84
C THR A 281 22.76 -8.55 18.45
N PHE A 282 21.94 -8.14 17.48
CA PHE A 282 22.44 -7.87 16.12
C PHE A 282 23.20 -6.55 16.06
N SER A 283 24.44 -6.61 15.56
CA SER A 283 25.26 -5.44 15.23
C SER A 283 24.64 -4.62 14.09
N THR A 284 25.00 -3.34 13.97
CA THR A 284 24.51 -2.48 12.87
C THR A 284 24.83 -3.07 11.50
N GLN A 285 26.00 -3.69 11.34
CA GLN A 285 26.40 -4.35 10.09
C GLN A 285 25.45 -5.52 9.76
N MET A 286 25.14 -6.38 10.73
CA MET A 286 24.19 -7.47 10.54
C MET A 286 22.80 -6.97 10.13
N ARG A 287 22.32 -5.89 10.77
CA ARG A 287 21.02 -5.28 10.44
C ARG A 287 20.99 -4.73 9.01
N VAL A 288 22.05 -4.04 8.58
CA VAL A 288 22.16 -3.53 7.21
C VAL A 288 22.20 -4.68 6.20
N VAL A 289 22.97 -5.74 6.48
CA VAL A 289 23.00 -6.93 5.62
C VAL A 289 21.62 -7.60 5.56
N CYS A 290 20.91 -7.73 6.68
CA CYS A 290 19.54 -8.26 6.70
C CYS A 290 18.60 -7.41 5.84
N ALA A 291 18.68 -6.08 5.96
CA ALA A 291 17.85 -5.17 5.18
C ALA A 291 18.12 -5.31 3.69
N THR A 292 19.39 -5.29 3.28
CA THR A 292 19.79 -5.41 1.88
C THR A 292 19.38 -6.76 1.27
N LEU A 293 19.60 -7.87 1.99
CA LEU A 293 19.20 -9.19 1.51
C LEU A 293 17.68 -9.34 1.42
N SER A 294 16.95 -8.81 2.42
CA SER A 294 15.49 -8.89 2.44
C SER A 294 14.87 -8.02 1.33
N VAL A 295 15.33 -6.78 1.16
CA VAL A 295 14.90 -5.89 0.06
C VAL A 295 15.26 -6.48 -1.29
N GLY A 296 16.50 -6.98 -1.45
CA GLY A 296 16.94 -7.62 -2.68
C GLY A 296 16.05 -8.81 -3.06
N GLY A 297 15.75 -9.69 -2.10
CA GLY A 297 14.83 -10.81 -2.32
C GLY A 297 13.40 -10.38 -2.65
N CYS A 298 12.90 -9.32 -1.99
CA CYS A 298 11.58 -8.77 -2.27
C CYS A 298 11.50 -8.12 -3.66
N LEU A 299 12.48 -7.32 -4.06
CA LEU A 299 12.50 -6.69 -5.38
C LEU A 299 12.73 -7.70 -6.51
N LEU A 300 13.55 -8.74 -6.28
CA LEU A 300 13.71 -9.84 -7.23
C LEU A 300 12.38 -10.58 -7.48
N SER A 301 11.47 -10.60 -6.51
CA SER A 301 10.17 -11.23 -6.68
C SER A 301 9.29 -10.55 -7.74
N GLU A 302 9.55 -9.27 -8.07
CA GLU A 302 8.85 -8.57 -9.16
C GLU A 302 9.20 -9.11 -10.55
N THR A 303 10.28 -9.89 -10.67
CA THR A 303 10.66 -10.56 -11.94
C THR A 303 9.87 -11.85 -12.20
N ILE A 304 9.12 -12.33 -11.20
CA ILE A 304 8.35 -13.57 -11.30
C ILE A 304 7.10 -13.31 -12.15
N VAL A 305 7.03 -13.95 -13.31
CA VAL A 305 5.84 -13.90 -14.18
C VAL A 305 4.86 -14.99 -13.75
N PHE A 306 3.64 -14.60 -13.39
CA PHE A 306 2.58 -15.54 -13.05
C PHE A 306 1.91 -16.13 -14.30
N SER A 307 1.45 -17.37 -14.18
CA SER A 307 0.67 -17.98 -15.25
C SER A 307 -0.72 -17.37 -15.27
N LYS A 308 -1.16 -16.94 -16.45
CA LYS A 308 -2.48 -16.33 -16.68
C LYS A 308 -3.49 -17.31 -17.30
N GLU A 309 -3.12 -18.59 -17.43
CA GLU A 309 -3.99 -19.62 -18.03
C GLU A 309 -5.24 -19.89 -17.19
N ASN A 310 -5.10 -19.81 -15.86
CA ASN A 310 -6.20 -19.98 -14.91
C ASN A 310 -6.16 -18.88 -13.85
N MET A 311 -7.21 -18.07 -13.79
CA MET A 311 -7.30 -16.94 -12.85
C MET A 311 -7.22 -17.37 -11.38
N ALA A 312 -7.79 -18.52 -11.02
CA ALA A 312 -7.68 -19.04 -9.66
C ALA A 312 -6.22 -19.41 -9.32
N PHE A 313 -5.49 -19.99 -10.28
CA PHE A 313 -4.08 -20.30 -10.11
C PHE A 313 -3.23 -19.03 -10.03
N PHE A 314 -3.51 -18.02 -10.86
CA PHE A 314 -2.86 -16.69 -10.79
C PHE A 314 -2.97 -16.06 -9.39
N TYR A 315 -4.19 -16.04 -8.82
CA TYR A 315 -4.41 -15.52 -7.47
C TYR A 315 -3.75 -16.37 -6.37
N PHE A 316 -3.75 -17.70 -6.52
CA PHE A 316 -3.05 -18.60 -5.61
C PHE A 316 -1.53 -18.37 -5.63
N GLN A 317 -0.92 -18.18 -6.80
CA GLN A 317 0.49 -17.85 -6.93
C GLN A 317 0.83 -16.54 -6.21
N ALA A 318 -0.03 -15.51 -6.35
CA ALA A 318 0.13 -14.23 -5.65
C ALA A 318 0.08 -14.40 -4.11
N PHE A 319 -0.86 -15.20 -3.60
CA PHE A 319 -0.96 -15.50 -2.17
C PHE A 319 0.31 -16.19 -1.65
N VAL A 320 0.74 -17.26 -2.34
CA VAL A 320 1.91 -18.05 -1.96
C VAL A 320 3.18 -17.21 -1.99
N LEU A 321 3.36 -16.39 -3.02
CA LEU A 321 4.52 -15.51 -3.12
C LEU A 321 4.57 -14.55 -1.93
N ASN A 322 3.48 -13.86 -1.62
CA ASN A 322 3.47 -12.88 -0.54
C ASN A 322 3.60 -13.52 0.86
N ALA A 323 3.08 -14.73 1.05
CA ALA A 323 3.32 -15.52 2.25
C ALA A 323 4.79 -15.92 2.40
N PHE A 324 5.42 -16.33 1.29
CA PHE A 324 6.84 -16.62 1.28
C PHE A 324 7.67 -15.37 1.56
N LEU A 325 7.35 -14.21 0.98
CA LEU A 325 8.10 -12.97 1.17
C LEU A 325 8.12 -12.51 2.63
N SER A 326 6.96 -12.50 3.31
CA SER A 326 6.93 -12.13 4.73
C SER A 326 7.66 -13.15 5.60
N TYR A 327 7.51 -14.45 5.35
CA TYR A 327 8.28 -15.50 6.04
C TYR A 327 9.79 -15.36 5.79
N PHE A 328 10.19 -15.08 4.56
CA PHE A 328 11.58 -14.92 4.13
C PHE A 328 12.26 -13.78 4.87
N MET A 329 11.66 -12.58 4.90
CA MET A 329 12.23 -11.42 5.59
C MET A 329 12.21 -11.58 7.12
N ILE A 330 11.23 -12.31 7.67
CA ILE A 330 11.10 -12.49 9.12
C ILE A 330 12.03 -13.60 9.64
N ALA A 331 11.98 -14.79 9.05
CA ALA A 331 12.59 -15.99 9.64
C ALA A 331 13.86 -16.43 8.91
N VAL A 332 13.92 -16.31 7.58
CA VAL A 332 15.01 -16.88 6.78
C VAL A 332 16.24 -15.97 6.79
N VAL A 333 16.09 -14.71 6.38
CA VAL A 333 17.23 -13.79 6.23
C VAL A 333 17.95 -13.52 7.55
N PRO A 334 17.27 -13.15 8.66
CA PRO A 334 17.97 -12.87 9.91
C PRO A 334 18.67 -14.10 10.49
N GLN A 335 18.07 -15.28 10.34
CA GLN A 335 18.67 -16.54 10.79
C GLN A 335 19.93 -16.89 9.98
N MET A 336 19.87 -16.74 8.65
CA MET A 336 21.05 -16.95 7.79
C MET A 336 22.20 -16.02 8.19
N VAL A 337 21.91 -14.72 8.37
CA VAL A 337 22.92 -13.74 8.78
C VAL A 337 23.50 -14.09 10.15
N ALA A 338 22.67 -14.47 11.13
CA ALA A 338 23.13 -14.87 12.45
C ALA A 338 24.06 -16.09 12.42
N LEU A 339 23.72 -17.11 11.62
CA LEU A 339 24.54 -18.33 11.50
C LEU A 339 25.89 -18.05 10.83
N ILE A 340 25.90 -17.26 9.76
CA ILE A 340 27.12 -16.88 9.04
C ILE A 340 28.03 -16.07 9.97
N TRP A 341 27.47 -15.13 10.72
CA TRP A 341 28.24 -14.28 11.63
C TRP A 341 28.86 -15.09 12.77
N LYS A 342 28.09 -15.98 13.41
CA LYS A 342 28.60 -16.88 14.45
C LYS A 342 29.71 -17.81 13.95
N THR A 343 29.64 -18.24 12.69
CA THR A 343 30.67 -19.08 12.09
C THR A 343 31.96 -18.29 11.87
N LYS A 344 31.84 -17.02 11.44
CA LYS A 344 32.98 -16.12 11.26
C LYS A 344 33.69 -15.82 12.58
N GLU A 345 32.94 -15.55 13.66
CA GLU A 345 33.50 -15.30 14.99
C GLU A 345 34.20 -16.52 15.59
N LYS A 346 33.80 -17.74 15.23
CA LYS A 346 34.48 -18.98 15.65
C LYS A 346 35.75 -19.27 14.85
N ALA A 347 35.89 -18.67 13.67
CA ALA A 347 37.02 -18.89 12.77
C ALA A 347 38.11 -17.80 12.88
N SER A 348 37.78 -16.65 13.48
CA SER A 348 38.72 -15.59 13.90
C SER A 348 39.24 -15.84 15.30
#